data_AF-A0A1A3KXA0-F1
#
_entry.id   AF-A0A1A3KXA0-F1
#
_cell.length_a   1.000
_cell.length_b   1.000
_cell.length_c   1.000
_cell.angle_alpha   90.00
_cell.angle_beta   90.00
_cell.angle_gamma   90.00
#
_symmetry.space_group_name_H-M   'P 1'
#
loop_
_entity.id
_entity.type
_entity.pdbx_description
1 polymer ?
#
loop_
_entity_poly.entity_id
_entity_poly.type
_entity_poly.pdbx_seq_one_letter_code
_entity_poly.pdbx_strand_id
1 'polypeptide(L)'
;MLAGGPEHLAALDCAAITKDTVRQAFAAFAAPREAASIRRCWSTRNTLCTYLFTAELLEANPMQFVGRPKIAKNLPKLLPAAAAKALVAAVADHGETKLRNEWPEHDRAIILTILLAGLRAGEVCAANIGDVRLTDQGG
;
A
#
# COMPACT_ATOMS: atom_id res chain seq x y z
N MET A 1 4.58 -17.69 -8.49
CA MET A 1 4.90 -17.26 -9.86
C MET A 1 3.67 -17.55 -10.70
N LEU A 2 2.81 -16.55 -10.96
CA LEU A 2 1.54 -16.70 -11.69
C LEU A 2 1.64 -15.98 -13.03
N ALA A 3 2.53 -16.48 -13.86
CA ALA A 3 2.52 -16.32 -15.30
C ALA A 3 3.52 -17.37 -15.79
N GLY A 4 3.05 -18.36 -16.55
CA GLY A 4 3.94 -19.08 -17.46
C GLY A 4 4.68 -18.05 -18.32
N GLY A 5 5.83 -18.42 -18.87
CA GLY A 5 6.69 -17.50 -19.59
C GLY A 5 5.97 -16.71 -20.72
N PRO A 6 6.65 -15.72 -21.32
CA PRO A 6 6.07 -14.82 -22.32
C PRO A 6 5.37 -15.54 -23.50
N GLU A 7 5.75 -16.79 -23.79
CA GLU A 7 5.08 -17.66 -24.76
C GLU A 7 3.58 -17.89 -24.48
N HIS A 8 3.16 -17.81 -23.22
CA HIS A 8 1.76 -17.96 -22.84
C HIS A 8 0.94 -16.69 -23.10
N LEU A 9 1.58 -15.52 -23.25
CA LEU A 9 0.89 -14.25 -23.49
C LEU A 9 0.29 -14.22 -24.90
N ALA A 10 0.96 -14.82 -25.89
CA ALA A 10 0.46 -14.92 -27.26
C ALA A 10 -0.81 -15.78 -27.36
N ALA A 11 -1.05 -16.66 -26.38
CA ALA A 11 -2.25 -17.48 -26.29
C ALA A 11 -3.42 -16.81 -25.55
N LEU A 12 -3.20 -15.62 -24.97
CA LEU A 12 -4.25 -14.88 -24.25
C LEU A 12 -5.10 -14.07 -25.22
N ASP A 13 -6.26 -14.60 -25.56
CA ASP A 13 -7.27 -13.91 -26.37
C ASP A 13 -8.29 -13.17 -25.47
N CYS A 14 -8.72 -11.98 -25.90
CA CYS A 14 -9.81 -11.24 -25.25
C CYS A 14 -11.13 -12.02 -25.29
N ALA A 15 -11.35 -12.88 -26.31
CA ALA A 15 -12.52 -13.75 -26.37
C ALA A 15 -12.62 -14.74 -25.18
N ALA A 16 -11.49 -15.07 -24.54
CA ALA A 16 -11.47 -15.91 -23.35
C ALA A 16 -11.91 -15.18 -22.06
N ILE A 17 -12.03 -13.84 -22.10
CA ILE A 17 -12.40 -13.00 -20.95
C ILE A 17 -13.93 -12.91 -20.88
N THR A 18 -14.57 -14.03 -20.52
CA THR A 18 -16.01 -14.11 -20.33
C THR A 18 -16.40 -13.90 -18.88
N LYS A 19 -17.69 -13.69 -18.62
CA LYS A 19 -18.25 -13.61 -17.27
C LYS A 19 -17.87 -14.81 -16.40
N ASP A 20 -17.94 -16.02 -16.95
CA ASP A 20 -17.73 -17.26 -16.19
C ASP A 20 -16.25 -17.51 -15.91
N THR A 21 -15.37 -17.31 -16.90
CA THR A 21 -13.93 -17.49 -16.71
C THR A 21 -13.39 -16.47 -15.69
N VAL A 22 -13.82 -15.22 -15.78
CA VAL A 22 -13.43 -14.17 -14.83
C VAL A 22 -13.96 -14.45 -13.42
N ARG A 23 -15.22 -14.89 -13.27
CA ARG A 23 -15.78 -15.28 -11.97
C ARG A 23 -15.03 -16.45 -11.34
N GLN A 24 -14.76 -17.50 -12.11
CA GLN A 24 -14.05 -18.68 -11.63
C GLN A 24 -12.60 -18.33 -11.22
N ALA A 25 -11.88 -17.59 -12.08
CA ALA A 25 -10.52 -17.16 -11.79
C ALA A 25 -10.46 -16.20 -10.58
N PHE A 26 -11.48 -15.36 -10.39
CA PHE A 26 -11.56 -14.48 -9.23
C PHE A 26 -11.90 -15.25 -7.95
N ALA A 27 -12.79 -16.24 -8.00
CA ALA A 27 -13.10 -17.09 -6.85
C ALA A 27 -11.87 -17.90 -6.39
N ALA A 28 -11.13 -18.49 -7.33
CA ALA A 28 -9.87 -19.20 -7.03
C ALA A 28 -8.81 -18.26 -6.43
N PHE A 29 -8.70 -17.03 -6.92
CA PHE A 29 -7.83 -16.02 -6.33
C PHE A 29 -8.30 -15.62 -4.92
N ALA A 30 -9.60 -15.45 -4.71
CA ALA A 30 -10.15 -14.93 -3.47
C ALA A 30 -10.11 -15.93 -2.31
N ALA A 31 -10.26 -17.23 -2.59
CA ALA A 31 -10.43 -18.26 -1.57
C ALA A 31 -9.41 -18.23 -0.39
N PRO A 32 -8.09 -18.05 -0.62
CA PRO A 32 -7.11 -18.02 0.47
C PRO A 32 -6.71 -16.58 0.89
N ARG A 33 -7.45 -15.54 0.51
CA ARG A 33 -6.98 -14.14 0.64
C ARG A 33 -7.90 -13.27 1.48
N GLU A 34 -7.28 -12.35 2.20
CA GLU A 34 -7.98 -11.33 2.98
C GLU A 34 -8.78 -10.35 2.10
N ALA A 35 -9.87 -9.81 2.66
CA ALA A 35 -10.78 -8.90 1.96
C ALA A 35 -10.07 -7.68 1.35
N ALA A 36 -9.02 -7.17 1.99
CA ALA A 36 -8.20 -6.09 1.45
C ALA A 36 -7.47 -6.48 0.16
N SER A 37 -6.88 -7.68 0.13
CA SER A 37 -6.19 -8.22 -1.04
C SER A 37 -7.17 -8.54 -2.16
N ILE A 38 -8.33 -9.12 -1.83
CA ILE A 38 -9.41 -9.36 -2.79
C ILE A 38 -9.86 -8.04 -3.44
N ARG A 39 -10.14 -6.99 -2.64
CA ARG A 39 -10.59 -5.70 -3.18
C ARG A 39 -9.55 -5.03 -4.08
N ARG A 40 -8.26 -5.09 -3.71
CA ARG A 40 -7.17 -4.56 -4.56
C ARG A 40 -7.15 -5.26 -5.91
N CYS A 41 -7.17 -6.60 -5.91
CA CYS A 41 -7.22 -7.38 -7.15
C CYS A 41 -8.49 -7.10 -7.97
N TRP A 42 -9.64 -6.99 -7.31
CA TRP A 42 -10.91 -6.62 -7.95
C TRP A 42 -10.77 -5.29 -8.71
N SER A 43 -10.18 -4.28 -8.06
CA SER A 43 -9.98 -2.96 -8.66
C SER A 43 -9.09 -3.03 -9.90
N THR A 44 -7.94 -3.70 -9.80
CA THR A 44 -7.00 -3.83 -10.93
C THR A 44 -7.64 -4.54 -12.12
N ARG A 45 -8.33 -5.67 -11.88
CA ARG A 45 -9.02 -6.41 -12.95
C ARG A 45 -10.20 -5.62 -13.53
N ASN A 46 -10.93 -4.86 -12.71
CA ASN A 46 -11.99 -3.99 -13.19
C ASN A 46 -11.44 -2.85 -14.06
N THR A 47 -10.30 -2.25 -13.70
CA THR A 47 -9.63 -1.25 -14.54
C THR A 47 -9.26 -1.84 -15.89
N LEU A 48 -8.66 -3.04 -15.91
CA LEU A 48 -8.33 -3.73 -17.17
C LEU A 48 -9.57 -4.03 -18.02
N CYS A 49 -10.61 -4.65 -17.43
CA CYS A 49 -11.83 -5.00 -18.18
C CYS A 49 -12.61 -3.77 -18.63
N THR A 50 -12.53 -2.66 -17.88
CA THR A 50 -13.08 -1.36 -18.30
C THR A 50 -12.33 -0.85 -19.52
N TYR A 51 -10.99 -0.87 -19.49
CA TYR A 51 -10.17 -0.49 -20.64
C TYR A 51 -10.51 -1.33 -21.88
N LEU A 52 -10.55 -2.66 -21.75
CA LEU A 52 -10.84 -3.56 -22.86
C LEU A 52 -12.24 -3.34 -23.44
N PHE A 53 -13.23 -3.09 -22.58
CA PHE A 53 -14.58 -2.71 -23.01
C PHE A 53 -14.59 -1.37 -23.75
N THR A 54 -13.91 -0.33 -23.22
CA THR A 54 -13.84 0.99 -23.88
C THR A 54 -13.04 0.97 -25.18
N ALA A 55 -12.13 0.00 -25.33
CA ALA A 55 -11.40 -0.27 -26.57
C ALA A 55 -12.17 -1.18 -27.54
N GLU A 56 -13.44 -1.49 -27.25
CA GLU A 56 -14.32 -2.34 -28.06
C GLU A 56 -13.81 -3.78 -28.26
N LEU A 57 -12.90 -4.23 -27.39
CA LEU A 57 -12.36 -5.60 -27.39
C LEU A 57 -13.22 -6.58 -26.58
N LEU A 58 -14.14 -6.06 -25.76
CA LEU A 58 -15.15 -6.84 -25.05
C LEU A 58 -16.52 -6.24 -25.31
N GLU A 59 -17.53 -7.09 -25.48
CA GLU A 59 -18.93 -6.65 -25.63
C GLU A 59 -19.50 -6.06 -24.33
N ALA A 60 -18.98 -6.51 -23.17
CA ALA A 60 -19.36 -6.02 -21.85
C ALA A 60 -18.25 -6.24 -20.84
N ASN A 61 -18.20 -5.45 -19.77
CA ASN A 61 -17.25 -5.65 -18.67
C ASN A 61 -17.73 -6.78 -17.72
N PRO A 62 -17.07 -7.97 -17.69
CA PRO A 62 -17.49 -9.10 -16.86
C PRO A 62 -17.31 -8.86 -15.35
N MET A 63 -16.48 -7.90 -14.94
CA MET A 63 -16.22 -7.61 -13.53
C MET A 63 -17.45 -7.06 -12.80
N GLN A 64 -18.45 -6.55 -13.53
CA GLN A 64 -19.74 -6.14 -12.95
C GLN A 64 -20.50 -7.31 -12.31
N PHE A 65 -20.21 -8.55 -12.72
CA PHE A 65 -20.80 -9.76 -12.17
C PHE A 65 -19.94 -10.45 -11.09
N VAL A 66 -18.81 -9.85 -10.73
CA VAL A 66 -17.90 -10.32 -9.69
C VAL A 66 -18.14 -9.52 -8.42
N GLY A 67 -18.51 -10.20 -7.33
CA GLY A 67 -18.77 -9.55 -6.05
C GLY A 67 -17.56 -8.77 -5.53
N ARG A 68 -17.78 -7.51 -5.17
CA ARG A 68 -16.76 -6.64 -4.56
C ARG A 68 -16.85 -6.74 -3.04
N PRO A 69 -15.78 -7.18 -2.33
CA PRO A 69 -15.80 -7.24 -0.87
C PRO A 69 -16.03 -5.86 -0.25
N LYS A 70 -16.98 -5.80 0.69
CA LYS A 70 -17.17 -4.63 1.55
C LYS A 70 -16.07 -4.64 2.61
N ILE A 71 -15.13 -3.71 2.51
CA ILE A 71 -14.14 -3.52 3.56
C ILE A 71 -14.80 -2.80 4.72
N ALA A 72 -14.70 -3.37 5.92
CA ALA A 72 -15.03 -2.69 7.15
C ALA A 72 -14.17 -1.42 7.23
N LYS A 73 -14.80 -0.26 7.44
CA LYS A 73 -14.07 1.00 7.66
C LYS A 73 -13.37 0.89 9.01
N ASN A 74 -12.13 0.38 9.02
CA ASN A 74 -11.30 0.44 10.20
C ASN A 74 -10.63 1.81 10.23
N LEU A 75 -11.05 2.66 11.17
CA LEU A 75 -10.34 3.91 11.39
C LEU A 75 -9.00 3.56 12.07
N PRO A 76 -7.86 4.05 11.57
CA PRO A 76 -6.60 3.88 12.26
C PRO A 76 -6.74 4.40 13.69
N LYS A 77 -6.27 3.62 14.68
CA LYS A 77 -6.23 4.09 16.07
C LYS A 77 -5.27 5.27 16.12
N LEU A 78 -5.77 6.44 16.49
CA LEU A 78 -4.95 7.62 16.67
C LEU A 78 -3.94 7.35 17.81
N LEU A 79 -2.70 7.82 17.67
CA LEU A 79 -1.70 7.76 18.72
C LEU A 79 -2.07 8.81 19.81
N PRO A 80 -2.44 8.40 21.04
CA PRO A 80 -2.76 9.35 22.09
C PRO A 80 -1.53 10.16 22.50
N ALA A 81 -1.73 11.41 22.95
CA ALA A 81 -0.62 12.28 23.37
C ALA A 81 0.26 11.65 24.46
N ALA A 82 -0.33 10.90 25.39
CA ALA A 82 0.41 10.17 26.43
C ALA A 82 1.32 9.08 25.83
N ALA A 83 0.83 8.35 24.82
CA ALA A 83 1.61 7.32 24.14
C ALA A 83 2.74 7.94 23.30
N ALA A 84 2.50 9.09 22.65
CA ALA A 84 3.54 9.83 21.94
C ALA A 84 4.66 10.30 22.89
N LYS A 85 4.30 10.83 24.06
CA LYS A 85 5.28 11.21 25.10
C LYS A 85 6.07 10.01 25.61
N ALA A 86 5.38 8.89 25.87
CA ALA A 86 6.01 7.66 26.31
C ALA A 86 6.99 7.10 25.26
N LEU A 87 6.63 7.17 23.97
CA LEU A 87 7.52 6.76 22.87
C LEU A 87 8.80 7.61 22.84
N VAL A 88 8.68 8.93 22.91
CA VAL A 88 9.84 9.84 22.92
C VAL A 88 10.73 9.59 24.14
N ALA A 89 10.13 9.31 25.31
CA ALA A 89 10.87 8.98 26.53
C ALA A 89 11.59 7.64 26.41
N ALA A 90 10.93 6.61 25.87
CA ALA A 90 11.50 5.27 25.70
C ALA A 90 12.69 5.26 24.74
N VAL A 91 12.68 6.10 23.70
CA VAL A 91 13.81 6.22 22.76
C VAL A 91 14.98 6.98 23.36
N ALA A 92 14.75 7.79 24.39
CA ALA A 92 15.81 8.48 25.13
C ALA A 92 16.34 7.66 26.32
N ASP A 93 15.68 6.56 26.69
CA ASP A 93 16.05 5.70 27.80
C ASP A 93 16.91 4.53 27.29
N HIS A 94 18.22 4.65 27.46
CA HIS A 94 19.19 3.60 27.13
C HIS A 94 19.38 2.72 28.35
N GLY A 95 18.57 1.67 28.46
CA GLY A 95 18.84 0.58 29.39
C GLY A 95 20.22 -0.06 29.12
N GLU A 96 20.67 -0.95 29.99
CA GLU A 96 22.01 -1.57 29.96
C GLU A 96 22.31 -2.45 28.72
N THR A 97 21.33 -2.61 27.82
CA THR A 97 21.41 -3.53 26.68
C THR A 97 22.04 -2.84 25.47
N LYS A 98 23.37 -2.84 25.37
CA LYS A 98 24.11 -2.30 24.22
C LYS A 98 23.73 -3.02 22.92
N LEU A 99 22.81 -2.45 22.14
CA LEU A 99 22.58 -2.85 20.76
C LEU A 99 23.79 -2.41 19.91
N ARG A 100 24.10 -3.20 18.88
CA ARG A 100 25.32 -3.04 18.06
C ARG A 100 25.42 -1.67 17.34
N ASN A 101 24.29 -1.00 17.13
CA ASN A 101 24.17 0.31 16.50
C ASN A 101 23.14 1.16 17.28
N GLU A 102 23.49 1.62 18.47
CA GLU A 102 22.67 2.60 19.19
C GLU A 102 23.02 3.99 18.70
N TRP A 103 22.08 4.62 17.98
CA TRP A 103 22.12 6.06 17.77
C TRP A 103 20.81 6.71 18.22
N PRO A 104 20.64 6.87 19.54
CA PRO A 104 19.40 7.35 20.13
C PRO A 104 18.96 8.73 19.66
N GLU A 105 19.93 9.62 19.45
CA GLU A 105 19.69 10.98 19.01
C GLU A 105 19.08 10.98 17.60
N HIS A 106 19.52 10.05 16.74
CA HIS A 106 18.97 9.85 15.41
C HIS A 106 17.53 9.33 15.47
N ASP A 107 17.26 8.29 16.27
CA ASP A 107 15.91 7.75 16.42
C ASP A 107 14.95 8.79 17.02
N ARG A 108 15.41 9.55 18.00
CA ARG A 108 14.67 10.66 18.59
C ARG A 108 14.40 11.76 17.57
N ALA A 109 15.38 12.14 16.75
CA ALA A 109 15.22 13.13 15.69
C ALA A 109 14.18 12.69 14.65
N ILE A 110 14.22 11.42 14.21
CA ILE A 110 13.24 10.85 13.28
C ILE A 110 11.83 10.89 13.88
N ILE A 111 11.66 10.40 15.12
CA ILE A 111 10.35 10.34 15.76
C ILE A 111 9.76 11.74 15.94
N LEU A 112 10.55 12.70 16.43
CA LEU A 112 10.09 14.07 16.61
C LEU A 112 9.74 14.73 15.27
N THR A 113 10.53 14.47 14.22
CA THR A 113 10.25 14.99 12.87
C THR A 113 8.91 14.46 12.35
N ILE A 114 8.66 13.16 12.45
CA ILE A 114 7.38 12.54 12.04
C ILE A 114 6.21 13.10 12.86
N LEU A 115 6.37 13.23 14.18
CA LEU A 115 5.31 13.71 15.07
C LEU A 115 4.97 15.19 14.86
N LEU A 116 5.96 16.03 14.59
CA LEU A 116 5.78 17.49 14.48
C LEU A 116 5.44 17.95 13.06
N ALA A 117 6.01 17.31 12.03
CA ALA A 117 5.78 17.69 10.64
C ALA A 117 4.73 16.81 9.93
N GLY A 118 4.33 15.68 10.53
CA GLY A 118 3.33 14.78 9.95
C GLY A 118 3.80 14.06 8.69
N LEU A 119 5.11 13.94 8.48
CA LEU A 119 5.70 13.30 7.31
C LEU A 119 5.44 11.80 7.30
N ARG A 120 5.17 11.25 6.11
CA ARG A 120 5.13 9.80 5.91
C ARG A 120 6.53 9.22 6.05
N ALA A 121 6.63 7.96 6.46
CA ALA A 121 7.92 7.27 6.58
C ALA A 121 8.74 7.36 5.28
N GLY A 122 8.11 7.17 4.12
CA GLY A 122 8.79 7.31 2.82
C GLY A 122 9.31 8.73 2.52
N GLU A 123 8.65 9.77 3.03
CA GLU A 123 9.08 11.16 2.87
C GLU A 123 10.30 11.44 3.74
N VAL A 124 10.30 10.99 4.99
CA VAL A 124 11.47 11.09 5.89
C VAL A 124 12.66 10.30 5.34
N CYS A 125 12.43 9.09 4.82
CA CYS A 125 13.50 8.29 4.22
C CYS A 125 14.10 8.90 2.94
N ALA A 126 13.33 9.74 2.23
CA ALA A 126 13.79 10.41 1.01
C ALA A 126 14.36 11.82 1.29
N ALA A 127 14.16 12.36 2.48
CA ALA A 127 14.60 13.70 2.85
C ALA A 127 16.13 13.83 2.82
N ASN A 128 16.60 14.96 2.33
CA ASN A 128 18.02 15.29 2.22
C ASN A 128 18.32 16.65 2.86
N ILE A 129 19.60 16.91 3.15
CA ILE A 129 20.06 18.17 3.76
C ILE A 129 19.64 19.37 2.87
N GLY A 130 19.63 19.19 1.55
CA GLY A 130 19.20 20.20 0.59
C GLY A 130 17.73 20.61 0.66
N ASP A 131 16.88 19.80 1.32
CA ASP A 131 15.45 20.07 1.49
C ASP A 131 15.17 20.98 2.70
N VAL A 132 16.15 21.16 3.58
CA VAL A 132 16.03 22.02 4.76
C VAL A 132 16.50 23.43 4.41
N ARG A 133 15.64 24.41 4.68
CA ARG A 133 15.96 25.84 4.60
C ARG A 133 15.92 26.43 5.99
N LEU A 134 17.05 27.00 6.42
CA LEU A 134 17.10 27.76 7.68
C LEU A 134 16.44 29.12 7.46
N THR A 135 15.49 29.46 8.34
CA THR A 135 14.67 30.68 8.23
C THR A 135 15.44 31.98 8.44
N ASP A 136 16.70 31.93 8.85
CA ASP A 136 17.58 33.10 9.01
C ASP A 136 18.06 33.66 7.66
N GLN A 137 17.79 32.95 6.55
CA GLN A 137 18.03 33.36 5.17
C GLN A 137 16.74 33.08 4.38
N GLY A 138 15.65 33.76 4.72
CA GLY A 138 14.31 33.48 4.20
C GLY A 138 14.13 33.72 2.69
N GLY A 139 13.13 33.03 2.12
CA GLY A 139 12.37 33.42 0.91
C GLY A 139 13.00 33.12 -0.43
#